data_AF-A0A2N2FCB7-F1
#
_entry.id   AF-A0A2N2FCB7-F1
#
_cell.length_a   1.000
_cell.length_b   1.000
_cell.length_c   1.000
_cell.angle_alpha   90.00
_cell.angle_beta   90.00
_cell.angle_gamma   90.00
#
_symmetry.space_group_name_H-M   'P 1'
#
loop_
_entity.id
_entity.type
_entity.pdbx_description
1 polymer ?
#
loop_
_entity_poly.entity_id
_entity_poly.type
_entity_poly.pdbx_seq_one_letter_code
_entity_poly.pdbx_strand_id
1 'polypeptide(L)' 'MRSDQIKKSIEKAPHRSLLKANGLTDEEIARPFVGVVNSASEIIPGHIHLDKIAEAVKAGVRIAGGTPL' A
#
# COMPACT_ATOMS: atom_id res chain seq x y z
N MET A 1 -3.56 5.23 14.69
CA MET A 1 -3.52 5.61 13.25
C MET A 1 -4.69 4.94 12.52
N ARG A 2 -5.24 5.47 11.42
CA ARG A 2 -6.40 4.86 10.72
C ARG A 2 -6.15 3.39 10.31
N SER A 3 -4.96 3.10 9.81
CA SER A 3 -4.58 1.75 9.40
C SER A 3 -4.64 0.73 10.54
N ASP A 4 -4.48 1.14 11.80
CA ASP A 4 -4.54 0.23 12.95
C ASP A 4 -5.86 -0.52 13.08
N GLN A 5 -6.96 0.06 12.60
CA GLN A 5 -8.31 -0.50 12.71
C GLN A 5 -8.48 -1.85 12.00
N ILE A 6 -7.59 -2.19 11.05
CA ILE A 6 -7.65 -3.44 10.27
C ILE A 6 -6.53 -4.42 10.62
N LYS A 7 -5.62 -4.07 11.53
CA LYS A 7 -4.44 -4.89 11.84
C LYS A 7 -4.19 -5.12 13.33
N LYS A 8 -4.66 -4.23 14.21
CA LYS A 8 -4.57 -4.40 15.66
C LYS A 8 -5.85 -5.06 16.18
N SER A 9 -5.72 -5.87 17.22
CA SER A 9 -6.72 -6.75 17.83
C SER A 9 -6.79 -8.18 17.27
N ILE A 10 -7.29 -9.10 18.10
CA ILE A 10 -7.38 -10.52 17.77
C ILE A 10 -8.43 -10.78 16.68
N GLU A 11 -9.52 -10.02 16.70
CA GLU A 11 -10.60 -10.05 15.72
C GLU A 11 -10.12 -9.67 14.31
N LYS A 12 -8.98 -8.98 14.20
CA LYS A 12 -8.36 -8.63 12.91
C LYS A 12 -7.44 -9.71 12.34
N ALA A 13 -7.41 -10.91 12.92
CA ALA A 13 -6.65 -12.04 12.38
C ALA A 13 -6.98 -12.36 10.90
N PRO A 14 -8.25 -12.36 10.45
CA PRO A 14 -8.57 -12.61 9.03
C PRO A 14 -8.09 -11.48 8.11
N HIS A 15 -8.09 -10.23 8.57
CA HIS A 15 -7.54 -9.13 7.78
C HIS A 15 -6.03 -9.27 7.61
N ARG A 16 -5.31 -9.65 8.68
CA ARG A 16 -3.87 -9.91 8.61
C ARG A 16 -3.52 -11.09 7.70
N SER A 17 -4.35 -12.13 7.61
CA SER A 17 -4.09 -13.25 6.70
C SER A 17 -4.16 -12.82 5.24
N LEU A 18 -5.14 -11.96 4.87
CA LEU A 18 -5.23 -11.39 3.52
C LEU A 18 -4.04 -10.47 3.21
N LEU A 19 -3.61 -9.65 4.16
CA LEU A 19 -2.42 -8.80 4.01
C LEU A 19 -1.15 -9.64 3.76
N LYS A 20 -0.99 -10.75 4.49
CA LYS A 20 0.12 -11.70 4.27
C LYS A 20 0.00 -12.42 2.92
N ALA A 21 -1.21 -12.77 2.49
CA ALA A 21 -1.44 -13.37 1.17
C ALA A 21 -1.05 -12.42 0.02
N ASN A 22 -1.16 -11.11 0.23
CA ASN A 22 -0.64 -10.08 -0.68
C ASN A 22 0.88 -9.89 -0.61
N GLY A 23 1.60 -10.70 0.17
CA GLY A 23 3.06 -10.67 0.28
C GLY A 23 3.62 -9.74 1.34
N LEU A 24 2.78 -9.11 2.18
CA LEU A 24 3.27 -8.24 3.25
C LEU A 24 3.85 -9.04 4.43
N THR A 25 5.00 -8.59 4.90
CA THR A 25 5.63 -9.10 6.13
C THR A 25 4.95 -8.55 7.39
N ASP A 26 5.21 -9.16 8.55
CA ASP A 26 4.71 -8.64 9.82
C ASP A 26 5.24 -7.24 10.13
N GLU A 27 6.48 -6.95 9.74
CA GLU A 27 7.08 -5.63 9.86
C GLU A 27 6.33 -4.59 9.01
N GLU A 28 6.06 -4.90 7.74
CA GLU A 28 5.30 -4.00 6.85
C GLU A 28 3.85 -3.82 7.30
N ILE A 29 3.22 -4.86 7.86
CA ILE A 29 1.88 -4.74 8.44
C ILE A 29 1.90 -3.76 9.62
N ALA A 30 2.95 -3.79 10.45
CA ALA A 30 3.08 -2.89 11.60
C ALA A 30 3.27 -1.41 11.21
N ARG A 31 3.89 -1.13 10.05
CA ARG A 31 4.14 0.23 9.54
C ARG A 31 2.86 0.99 9.15
N PRO A 32 2.86 2.34 9.09
CA PRO A 32 1.78 3.13 8.52
C PRO A 32 1.41 2.71 7.10
N PHE A 33 0.11 2.54 6.80
CA PHE A 33 -0.34 2.27 5.44
C PHE A 33 -0.57 3.59 4.70
N VAL A 34 -0.09 3.67 3.46
CA VAL A 34 -0.23 4.84 2.59
C VAL A 34 -0.84 4.38 1.27
N GLY A 35 -2.07 4.80 0.99
CA GLY A 35 -2.73 4.49 -0.28
C GLY A 35 -2.15 5.35 -1.41
N VAL A 36 -1.67 4.73 -2.48
CA VAL A 36 -1.18 5.40 -3.68
C VAL A 36 -2.23 5.29 -4.77
N VAL A 37 -3.08 6.32 -4.85
CA VAL A 37 -4.17 6.38 -5.84
C VAL A 37 -3.63 6.87 -7.18
N ASN A 38 -3.89 6.14 -8.25
CA ASN A 38 -3.36 6.40 -9.58
C ASN A 38 -4.48 6.39 -10.64
N SER A 39 -4.47 7.35 -11.55
CA SER A 39 -5.39 7.46 -12.70
C SER A 39 -4.75 7.08 -14.03
N ALA A 40 -3.68 6.27 -14.00
CA ALA A 40 -3.04 5.72 -15.19
C ALA A 40 -4.09 5.09 -16.13
N SER A 41 -4.09 5.53 -17.38
CA SER A 41 -4.97 5.00 -18.41
C SER A 41 -4.38 5.26 -19.80
N GLU A 42 -4.83 4.49 -20.77
CA GLU A 42 -4.41 4.60 -22.18
C GLU A 42 -5.31 5.56 -22.98
N ILE A 43 -6.35 6.13 -22.35
CA ILE A 43 -7.33 7.01 -23.00
C ILE A 43 -6.72 8.40 -23.30
N ILE A 44 -5.97 8.95 -22.33
CA ILE A 44 -5.38 10.29 -22.43
C ILE A 44 -3.85 10.13 -22.48
N PRO A 45 -3.16 10.64 -23.51
CA PRO A 45 -1.70 10.51 -23.63
C PRO A 45 -0.92 11.00 -22.41
N GLY A 46 -1.44 12.00 -21.69
CA GLY A 46 -0.84 12.49 -20.45
C GLY A 46 -0.87 11.51 -19.28
N HIS A 47 -1.66 10.43 -19.33
CA HIS A 47 -1.83 9.49 -18.21
C HIS A 47 -1.08 8.16 -18.37
N ILE A 48 -0.52 7.90 -19.56
CA ILE A 48 0.07 6.58 -19.92
C ILE A 48 1.35 6.23 -19.14
N HIS A 49 1.93 7.19 -18.41
CA HIS A 49 3.17 7.00 -17.64
C HIS A 49 2.96 7.18 -16.13
N LEU A 50 1.72 7.38 -15.68
CA LEU A 50 1.45 7.56 -14.26
C LEU A 50 1.68 6.27 -13.45
N ASP A 51 1.67 5.11 -14.09
CA ASP A 51 2.10 3.82 -13.51
C ASP A 51 3.54 3.88 -12.97
N LYS A 52 4.48 4.43 -13.76
CA LYS A 52 5.89 4.57 -13.38
C LYS A 52 6.06 5.55 -12.23
N ILE A 53 5.28 6.64 -12.24
CA ILE A 53 5.28 7.62 -11.16
C ILE A 53 4.74 6.98 -9.88
N ALA A 54 3.64 6.23 -9.96
CA ALA A 54 3.09 5.52 -8.81
C ALA A 54 4.10 4.53 -8.22
N GLU A 55 4.83 3.76 -9.04
CA GLU A 55 5.87 2.86 -8.52
C GLU A 55 7.03 3.60 -7.84
N ALA A 56 7.46 4.75 -8.38
CA ALA A 56 8.47 5.59 -7.73
C ALA A 56 7.97 6.13 -6.37
N VAL A 57 6.70 6.57 -6.29
CA VAL A 57 6.07 6.99 -5.04
C VAL A 57 6.02 5.82 -4.04
N LYS A 58 5.61 4.63 -4.47
CA LYS A 58 5.57 3.43 -3.61
C LYS A 58 6.97 3.08 -3.09
N ALA A 59 8.02 3.19 -3.91
CA ALA A 59 9.40 3.01 -3.47
C ALA A 59 9.79 4.03 -2.38
N GLY A 60 9.47 5.32 -2.59
CA GLY A 60 9.71 6.36 -1.59
C GLY A 60 8.99 6.12 -0.27
N VAL A 61 7.73 5.68 -0.30
CA VAL A 61 6.96 5.31 0.89
C VAL A 61 7.66 4.19 1.67
N ARG A 62 8.15 3.14 0.98
CA ARG A 62 8.88 2.04 1.63
C ARG A 62 10.16 2.52 2.30
N ILE A 63 10.95 3.35 1.61
CA ILE A 63 12.19 3.93 2.14
C ILE A 63 11.92 4.79 3.39
N ALA A 64 10.80 5.52 3.41
CA ALA A 64 10.39 6.34 4.55
C ALA A 64 9.75 5.54 5.71
N GLY A 65 9.72 4.21 5.63
CA GLY A 65 9.17 3.35 6.69
C GLY A 65 7.65 3.22 6.68
N GLY A 66 6.99 3.56 5.56
CA GLY A 66 5.59 3.25 5.30
C GLY A 66 5.40 1.97 4.49
N THR A 67 4.16 1.49 4.43
CA THR A 67 3.74 0.39 3.55
C THR A 67 2.79 0.94 2.51
N PRO A 68 3.22 1.04 1.23
CA PRO A 68 2.36 1.52 0.17
C PRO A 68 1.30 0.47 -0.19
N LEU A 69 0.06 0.91 -0.38
CA LEU A 69 -1.06 0.12 -0.88
C LEU A 69 -1.59 0.71 -2.17
#